data_AF-A0A3D5PPB2-F1
#
_entry.id   AF-A0A3D5PPB2-F1
#
_cell.length_a   1.000
_cell.length_b   1.000
_cell.length_c   1.000
_cell.angle_alpha   90.00
_cell.angle_beta   90.00
_cell.angle_gamma   90.00
#
_symmetry.space_group_name_H-M   'P 1'
#
loop_
_entity.id
_entity.type
_entity.pdbx_description
1 polymer ?
#
loop_
_entity_poly.entity_id
_entity_poly.type
_entity_poly.pdbx_seq_one_letter_code
_entity_poly.pdbx_strand_id
1 'polypeptide(L)'
;MSVGIIMLAHTALGRAEQVARHWAASGCPVVIHVDKKVDRKTYREFQAAMKDAHLVKFCKRHYCEWGGWGITAATQVAAEKMLSNFADVRHVFLASGSCLPLRPVNELLDYLDARPRTDFIESATTSDVPWTVGGLDIERFTLRFPFSWKTQRRLFDKHVALQRKIGLKRRIPKGLVPHMGSQWWCLTRQTLSAVLEDPERPKYDRYFRKVWIPDESYFQTLARQYSSNIESRSLTLSKFDFQGKPHIFYDDHLQLLRRSDCFVARKIWPHADRVYDAFLTNEAGAMKRAEPNPGKIDRIFAKAVERRTRGRAGLIMHSRFPNEGWENGLTCAPYSVFQGFAELFEDFELWLAKATGTQVHGHLFSKERAAFSTGQSVINGGLGDSPLLRDYNGAAFLTNLIWNTRGERQCFQFGPADTQEICWKLSKDPNAQISVITGAWAVPLFKSNQNFSDLRREAARLQKIENKFLYKLRNPYAKARIRIWTMAEFIENPMEPLQTIIDEIGNAPQRRLSEAPRMADLKGFGQFLQNLKNQGMHPHLMGDFPIHDGPTVQPDKPRKPYLVK
;
A
#
# COMPACT_ATOMS: atom_id res chain seq x y z
N MET A 1 25.45 9.00 -39.12
CA MET A 1 26.05 9.49 -37.86
C MET A 1 25.70 8.48 -36.77
N SER A 2 26.53 8.28 -35.75
CA SER A 2 26.37 7.16 -34.82
C SER A 2 25.98 7.59 -33.40
N VAL A 3 25.52 6.62 -32.60
CA VAL A 3 25.24 6.78 -31.16
C VAL A 3 26.32 6.07 -30.36
N GLY A 4 26.98 6.78 -29.46
CA GLY A 4 27.99 6.23 -28.56
C GLY A 4 27.39 5.80 -27.23
N ILE A 5 27.84 4.67 -26.68
CA ILE A 5 27.38 4.14 -25.39
C ILE A 5 28.49 4.29 -24.34
N ILE A 6 28.20 4.97 -23.23
CA ILE A 6 29.04 4.90 -22.02
C ILE A 6 28.47 3.83 -21.11
N MET A 7 29.28 2.84 -20.74
CA MET A 7 28.87 1.76 -19.84
C MET A 7 29.66 1.81 -18.53
N LEU A 8 28.96 2.02 -17.41
CA LEU A 8 29.54 1.93 -16.06
C LEU A 8 29.34 0.52 -15.47
N ALA A 9 30.42 -0.20 -15.21
CA ALA A 9 30.40 -1.58 -14.73
C ALA A 9 31.20 -1.77 -13.42
N HIS A 10 30.72 -2.65 -12.54
CA HIS A 10 31.41 -2.99 -11.28
C HIS A 10 31.16 -4.43 -10.81
N THR A 11 30.17 -5.12 -11.40
CA THR A 11 29.77 -6.51 -11.07
C THR A 11 29.20 -7.17 -12.33
N ALA A 12 29.02 -8.50 -12.30
CA ALA A 12 28.41 -9.29 -13.38
C ALA A 12 29.01 -8.99 -14.77
N LEU A 13 30.35 -8.95 -14.85
CA LEU A 13 31.04 -8.48 -16.06
C LEU A 13 30.73 -9.31 -17.31
N GLY A 14 30.41 -10.60 -17.18
CA GLY A 14 29.95 -11.41 -18.32
C GLY A 14 28.65 -10.90 -18.94
N ARG A 15 27.72 -10.32 -18.16
CA ARG A 15 26.52 -9.66 -18.72
C ARG A 15 26.84 -8.30 -19.33
N ALA A 16 27.73 -7.55 -18.69
CA ALA A 16 28.23 -6.30 -19.26
C ALA A 16 28.91 -6.56 -20.62
N GLU A 17 29.66 -7.67 -20.74
CA GLU A 17 30.27 -8.14 -21.99
C GLU A 17 29.22 -8.38 -23.08
N GLN A 18 28.22 -9.23 -22.79
CA GLN A 18 27.15 -9.56 -23.74
C GLN A 18 26.43 -8.31 -24.25
N VAL A 19 26.06 -7.40 -23.35
CA VAL A 19 25.38 -6.16 -23.71
C VAL A 19 26.30 -5.22 -24.51
N ALA A 20 27.56 -5.06 -24.12
CA ALA A 20 28.52 -4.22 -24.85
C ALA A 20 28.77 -4.75 -26.27
N ARG A 21 28.88 -6.08 -26.42
CA ARG A 21 29.00 -6.73 -27.74
C ARG A 21 27.77 -6.51 -28.58
N HIS A 22 26.57 -6.60 -28.01
CA HIS A 22 25.32 -6.37 -28.74
C HIS A 22 25.24 -4.92 -29.29
N TRP A 23 25.61 -3.92 -28.48
CA TRP A 23 25.72 -2.52 -28.95
C TRP A 23 26.77 -2.37 -30.06
N ALA A 24 27.96 -2.94 -29.87
CA ALA A 24 29.05 -2.86 -30.84
C ALA A 24 28.72 -3.55 -32.16
N ALA A 25 28.05 -4.71 -32.12
CA ALA A 25 27.59 -5.44 -33.30
C ALA A 25 26.56 -4.62 -34.12
N SER A 26 25.81 -3.75 -33.44
CA SER A 26 24.87 -2.81 -34.07
C SER A 26 25.53 -1.50 -34.54
N GLY A 27 26.87 -1.43 -34.53
CA GLY A 27 27.62 -0.25 -34.99
C GLY A 27 27.77 0.88 -33.97
N CYS A 28 27.30 0.71 -32.73
CA CYS A 28 27.46 1.73 -31.67
C CYS A 28 28.82 1.58 -30.98
N PRO A 29 29.70 2.61 -30.99
CA PRO A 29 30.91 2.58 -30.19
C PRO A 29 30.58 2.54 -28.69
N VAL A 30 31.35 1.77 -27.91
CA VAL A 30 31.13 1.59 -26.47
C VAL A 30 32.39 1.97 -25.70
N VAL A 31 32.26 2.88 -24.73
CA VAL A 31 33.31 3.17 -23.77
C VAL A 31 32.92 2.61 -22.41
N ILE A 32 33.72 1.68 -21.91
CA ILE A 32 33.48 0.97 -20.66
C ILE A 32 34.37 1.55 -19.56
N HIS A 33 33.72 1.98 -18.48
CA HIS A 33 34.36 2.22 -17.20
C HIS A 33 34.17 1.01 -16.29
N VAL A 34 35.25 0.52 -15.69
CA VAL A 34 35.19 -0.52 -14.66
C VAL A 34 35.66 0.06 -13.33
N ASP A 35 34.80 -0.02 -12.30
CA ASP A 35 35.09 0.47 -10.96
C ASP A 35 36.46 -0.04 -10.46
N LYS A 36 37.24 0.85 -9.85
CA LYS A 36 38.55 0.54 -9.26
C LYS A 36 38.47 -0.53 -8.15
N LYS A 37 37.28 -0.75 -7.56
CA LYS A 37 37.00 -1.83 -6.60
C LYS A 37 37.12 -3.24 -7.18
N VAL A 38 36.88 -3.41 -8.49
CA VAL A 38 37.09 -4.70 -9.15
C VAL A 38 38.58 -5.02 -9.11
N ASP A 39 38.95 -6.22 -8.71
CA ASP A 39 40.36 -6.60 -8.64
C ASP A 39 41.02 -6.58 -10.03
N ARG A 40 42.35 -6.52 -10.05
CA ARG A 40 43.10 -6.37 -11.31
C ARG A 40 43.02 -7.59 -12.21
N LYS A 41 42.87 -8.80 -11.65
CA LYS A 41 42.81 -10.04 -12.42
C LYS A 41 41.49 -10.09 -13.19
N THR A 42 40.38 -9.96 -12.48
CA THR A 42 39.03 -9.92 -13.07
C THR A 42 38.89 -8.81 -14.12
N TYR A 43 39.47 -7.63 -13.86
CA TYR A 43 39.49 -6.54 -14.84
C TYR A 43 40.25 -6.90 -16.13
N ARG A 44 41.44 -7.51 -16.01
CA ARG A 44 42.25 -7.89 -17.17
C ARG A 44 41.59 -8.99 -17.99
N GLU A 45 40.97 -9.96 -17.34
CA GLU A 45 40.18 -11.01 -18.00
C GLU A 45 39.03 -10.40 -18.80
N PHE A 46 38.27 -9.47 -18.21
CA PHE A 46 37.21 -8.77 -18.92
C PHE A 46 37.71 -7.91 -20.10
N GLN A 47 38.87 -7.24 -19.96
CA GLN A 47 39.48 -6.53 -21.08
C GLN A 47 39.93 -7.49 -22.20
N ALA A 48 40.55 -8.61 -21.83
CA ALA A 48 41.02 -9.61 -22.78
C ALA A 48 39.86 -10.25 -23.54
N ALA A 49 38.76 -10.54 -22.83
CA ALA A 49 37.53 -11.06 -23.40
C ALA A 49 36.92 -10.13 -24.45
N MET A 50 37.24 -8.83 -24.47
CA MET A 50 36.70 -7.83 -25.41
C MET A 50 37.73 -7.33 -26.43
N LYS A 51 38.87 -8.01 -26.58
CA LYS A 51 40.00 -7.53 -27.40
C LYS A 51 39.67 -7.47 -28.90
N ASP A 52 38.82 -8.37 -29.36
CA ASP A 52 38.30 -8.47 -30.74
C ASP A 52 37.23 -7.41 -31.06
N ALA A 53 36.59 -6.83 -30.04
CA ALA A 53 35.54 -5.83 -30.22
C ALA A 53 36.15 -4.43 -30.48
N HIS A 54 36.51 -4.13 -31.72
CA HIS A 54 37.23 -2.89 -32.09
C HIS A 54 36.53 -1.58 -31.71
N LEU A 55 35.19 -1.58 -31.71
CA LEU A 55 34.34 -0.45 -31.31
C LEU A 55 34.25 -0.26 -29.79
N VAL A 56 34.83 -1.18 -29.01
CA VAL A 56 34.82 -1.13 -27.55
C VAL A 56 36.16 -0.61 -27.05
N LYS A 57 36.11 0.41 -26.19
CA LYS A 57 37.28 1.00 -25.53
C LYS A 57 37.08 1.01 -24.02
N PHE A 58 38.18 0.90 -23.28
CA PHE A 58 38.19 1.07 -21.83
C PHE A 58 38.75 2.44 -21.47
N CYS A 59 38.21 3.06 -20.42
CA CYS A 59 38.69 4.35 -19.92
C CYS A 59 39.39 4.24 -18.55
N LYS A 60 39.88 5.37 -18.03
CA LYS A 60 40.55 5.45 -16.74
C LYS A 60 39.60 5.03 -15.61
N ARG A 61 40.07 4.16 -14.72
CA ARG A 61 39.27 3.61 -13.61
C ARG A 61 39.21 4.56 -12.42
N HIS A 62 38.03 4.67 -11.82
CA HIS A 62 37.76 5.48 -10.63
C HIS A 62 37.08 4.61 -9.56
N TYR A 63 37.30 4.94 -8.29
CA TYR A 63 36.60 4.30 -7.19
C TYR A 63 35.19 4.90 -7.10
N CYS A 64 34.16 4.09 -7.33
CA CYS A 64 32.78 4.57 -7.31
C CYS A 64 32.10 4.13 -6.01
N GLU A 65 31.52 5.10 -5.32
CA GLU A 65 30.71 4.85 -4.13
C GLU A 65 29.36 5.53 -4.31
N TRP A 66 28.31 4.85 -3.83
CA TRP A 66 26.95 5.37 -3.95
C TRP A 66 26.82 6.72 -3.24
N GLY A 67 26.28 7.70 -3.96
CA GLY A 67 26.12 9.08 -3.49
C GLY A 67 27.41 9.92 -3.47
N GLY A 68 28.54 9.39 -3.95
CA GLY A 68 29.82 10.10 -4.01
C GLY A 68 30.23 10.52 -5.42
N TRP A 69 31.24 11.40 -5.50
CA TRP A 69 31.78 11.96 -6.76
C TRP A 69 32.31 10.92 -7.76
N GLY A 70 32.70 9.74 -7.30
CA GLY A 70 33.37 8.74 -8.13
C GLY A 70 32.56 8.30 -9.36
N ILE A 71 31.23 8.28 -9.28
CA ILE A 71 30.34 7.93 -10.40
C ILE A 71 30.34 9.04 -11.45
N THR A 72 30.25 10.31 -11.03
CA THR A 72 30.36 11.46 -11.96
C THR A 72 31.73 11.50 -12.62
N ALA A 73 32.81 11.30 -11.87
CA ALA A 73 34.17 11.26 -12.41
C ALA A 73 34.36 10.13 -13.43
N ALA A 74 33.83 8.94 -13.13
CA ALA A 74 33.81 7.80 -14.06
C ALA A 74 33.09 8.13 -15.37
N THR A 75 31.96 8.83 -15.26
CA THR A 75 31.16 9.26 -16.41
C THR A 75 31.91 10.30 -17.25
N GLN A 76 32.53 11.30 -16.62
CA GLN A 76 33.33 12.32 -17.31
C GLN A 76 34.48 11.69 -18.12
N VAL A 77 35.31 10.83 -17.50
CA VAL A 77 36.46 10.25 -18.21
C VAL A 77 36.04 9.26 -19.31
N ALA A 78 34.89 8.62 -19.17
CA ALA A 78 34.32 7.79 -20.23
C ALA A 78 33.79 8.66 -21.39
N ALA A 79 33.15 9.79 -21.07
CA ALA A 79 32.67 10.75 -22.07
C ALA A 79 33.81 11.43 -22.84
N GLU A 80 34.85 11.90 -22.16
CA GLU A 80 36.06 12.43 -22.80
C GLU A 80 36.68 11.41 -23.76
N LYS A 81 36.75 10.15 -23.33
CA LYS A 81 37.26 9.05 -24.16
C LYS A 81 36.35 8.76 -25.36
N MET A 82 35.03 8.83 -25.18
CA MET A 82 34.06 8.67 -26.27
C MET A 82 34.25 9.75 -27.33
N LEU A 83 34.25 11.02 -26.90
CA LEU A 83 34.32 12.17 -27.80
C LEU A 83 35.65 12.25 -28.55
N SER A 84 36.76 11.92 -27.90
CA SER A 84 38.10 11.96 -28.51
C SER A 84 38.37 10.80 -29.48
N ASN A 85 37.80 9.62 -29.25
CA ASN A 85 38.05 8.44 -30.08
C ASN A 85 37.05 8.24 -31.21
N PHE A 86 35.85 8.84 -31.13
CA PHE A 86 34.78 8.64 -32.10
C PHE A 86 34.19 9.98 -32.53
N ALA A 87 34.69 10.51 -33.65
CA ALA A 87 34.27 11.82 -34.19
C ALA A 87 32.82 11.81 -34.71
N ASP A 88 32.37 10.69 -35.27
CA ASP A 88 31.05 10.55 -35.92
C ASP A 88 29.88 10.36 -34.93
N VAL A 89 30.16 10.30 -33.63
CA VAL A 89 29.15 10.15 -32.58
C VAL A 89 28.40 11.46 -32.39
N ARG A 90 27.09 11.47 -32.66
CA ARG A 90 26.22 12.63 -32.47
C ARG A 90 25.52 12.63 -31.12
N HIS A 91 25.13 11.47 -30.61
CA HIS A 91 24.51 11.32 -29.29
C HIS A 91 25.29 10.32 -28.45
N VAL A 92 25.37 10.57 -27.16
CA VAL A 92 26.01 9.71 -26.17
C VAL A 92 24.97 9.27 -25.16
N PHE A 93 24.77 7.96 -25.07
CA PHE A 93 23.84 7.31 -24.14
C PHE A 93 24.58 6.76 -22.94
N LEU A 94 24.16 7.11 -21.73
CA LEU A 94 24.73 6.58 -20.49
C LEU A 94 23.97 5.33 -20.02
N ALA A 95 24.69 4.23 -19.83
CA ALA A 95 24.18 2.95 -19.36
C ALA A 95 25.06 2.37 -18.23
N SER A 96 24.51 1.42 -17.47
CA SER A 96 25.29 0.55 -16.58
C SER A 96 25.42 -0.85 -17.15
N GLY A 97 26.38 -1.64 -16.65
CA GLY A 97 26.52 -3.07 -16.99
C GLY A 97 25.35 -3.97 -16.57
N SER A 98 24.26 -3.39 -16.06
CA SER A 98 23.01 -4.06 -15.68
C SER A 98 21.79 -3.47 -16.42
N CYS A 99 22.05 -2.67 -17.45
CA CYS A 99 21.06 -2.17 -18.39
C CYS A 99 20.95 -3.14 -19.55
N LEU A 100 19.74 -3.29 -20.10
CA LEU A 100 19.48 -4.17 -21.22
C LEU A 100 18.63 -3.43 -22.27
N PRO A 101 19.04 -3.42 -23.55
CA PRO A 101 18.19 -2.95 -24.64
C PRO A 101 16.92 -3.81 -24.71
N LEU A 102 15.74 -3.19 -24.80
CA LEU A 102 14.46 -3.89 -24.94
C LEU A 102 13.92 -3.87 -26.38
N ARG A 103 14.53 -3.05 -27.23
CA ARG A 103 14.16 -2.84 -28.64
C ARG A 103 15.41 -3.02 -29.51
N PRO A 104 15.25 -3.33 -30.80
CA PRO A 104 16.37 -3.34 -31.74
C PRO A 104 17.14 -2.02 -31.68
N VAL A 105 18.47 -2.09 -31.66
CA VAL A 105 19.34 -0.90 -31.54
C VAL A 105 19.08 0.11 -32.66
N ASN A 106 18.79 -0.37 -33.87
CA ASN A 106 18.46 0.48 -35.01
C ASN A 106 17.26 1.40 -34.76
N GLU A 107 16.27 0.97 -33.96
CA GLU A 107 15.13 1.83 -33.63
C GLU A 107 15.54 3.01 -32.73
N LEU A 108 16.53 2.81 -31.83
CA LEU A 108 17.09 3.92 -31.05
C LEU A 108 17.88 4.86 -31.94
N LEU A 109 18.64 4.34 -32.91
CA LEU A 109 19.37 5.15 -33.90
C LEU A 109 18.41 6.03 -34.70
N ASP A 110 17.38 5.44 -35.32
CA ASP A 110 16.36 6.15 -36.10
C ASP A 110 15.64 7.21 -35.24
N TYR A 111 15.33 6.86 -33.99
CA TYR A 111 14.66 7.76 -33.06
C TYR A 111 15.49 9.01 -32.72
N LEU A 112 16.80 8.84 -32.52
CA LEU A 112 17.74 9.92 -32.24
C LEU A 112 18.12 10.71 -33.51
N ASP A 113 18.17 10.05 -34.68
CA ASP A 113 18.40 10.71 -35.96
C ASP A 113 17.25 11.63 -36.35
N ALA A 114 16.01 11.27 -36.02
CA ALA A 114 14.85 12.16 -36.15
C ALA A 114 14.91 13.37 -35.19
N ARG A 115 15.78 13.34 -34.17
CA ARG A 115 15.89 14.35 -33.10
C ARG A 115 17.35 14.78 -32.89
N PRO A 116 18.02 15.32 -33.92
CA PRO A 116 19.47 15.50 -33.95
C PRO A 116 20.01 16.50 -32.91
N ARG A 117 19.15 17.41 -32.41
CA ARG A 117 19.51 18.48 -31.47
C ARG A 117 18.84 18.33 -30.10
N THR A 118 18.21 17.18 -29.81
CA THR A 118 17.48 16.97 -28.56
C THR A 118 18.31 16.18 -27.56
N ASP A 119 18.41 16.71 -26.35
CA ASP A 119 18.98 16.07 -25.17
C ASP A 119 17.88 15.43 -24.33
N PHE A 120 18.01 14.14 -24.01
CA PHE A 120 17.07 13.40 -23.16
C PHE A 120 17.67 13.24 -21.76
N ILE A 121 17.29 14.16 -20.87
CA ILE A 121 17.78 14.19 -19.51
C ILE A 121 16.70 14.73 -18.57
N GLU A 122 16.26 13.90 -17.64
CA GLU A 122 15.37 14.34 -16.57
C GLU A 122 16.07 15.41 -15.74
N SER A 123 15.47 16.58 -15.63
CA SER A 123 16.07 17.74 -14.98
C SER A 123 14.99 18.66 -14.42
N ALA A 124 14.58 18.37 -13.18
CA ALA A 124 13.63 19.15 -12.39
C ALA A 124 14.37 20.14 -11.48
N THR A 125 13.81 21.34 -11.32
CA THR A 125 14.36 22.38 -10.43
C THR A 125 14.05 22.06 -8.97
N THR A 126 15.02 22.24 -8.08
CA THR A 126 14.88 21.98 -6.64
C THR A 126 13.98 22.99 -5.89
N SER A 127 13.62 24.11 -6.51
CA SER A 127 12.81 25.17 -5.88
C SER A 127 11.30 24.92 -6.00
N ASP A 128 10.86 24.24 -7.05
CA ASP A 128 9.46 24.29 -7.48
C ASP A 128 8.76 22.92 -7.43
N VAL A 129 9.52 21.81 -7.36
CA VAL A 129 8.95 20.46 -7.38
C VAL A 129 9.67 19.55 -6.38
N PRO A 130 8.96 18.92 -5.42
CA PRO A 130 9.54 17.90 -4.56
C PRO A 130 9.83 16.64 -5.37
N TRP A 131 11.02 16.56 -5.97
CA TRP A 131 11.47 15.40 -6.74
C TRP A 131 11.92 14.25 -5.84
N THR A 132 12.33 14.54 -4.60
CA THR A 132 12.78 13.52 -3.65
C THR A 132 11.59 12.90 -2.89
N VAL A 133 11.49 11.57 -2.91
CA VAL A 133 10.55 10.81 -2.06
C VAL A 133 11.09 10.79 -0.62
N GLY A 134 10.98 11.95 0.04
CA GLY A 134 11.58 12.21 1.35
C GLY A 134 13.11 12.36 1.32
N GLY A 135 13.64 13.08 2.30
CA GLY A 135 15.09 13.27 2.48
C GLY A 135 15.59 14.68 2.18
N LEU A 136 16.88 14.78 1.87
CA LEU A 136 17.57 16.04 1.57
C LEU A 136 17.28 16.44 0.12
N ASP A 137 16.73 17.63 -0.09
CA ASP A 137 16.50 18.23 -1.42
C ASP A 137 17.58 19.30 -1.70
N ILE A 138 17.27 20.60 -1.51
CA ILE A 138 18.24 21.70 -1.60
C ILE A 138 19.46 21.52 -0.65
N GLU A 139 19.28 20.75 0.43
CA GLU A 139 20.34 20.40 1.37
C GLU A 139 21.46 19.55 0.72
N ARG A 140 21.19 18.83 -0.37
CA ARG A 140 22.23 18.14 -1.17
C ARG A 140 23.28 19.10 -1.70
N PHE A 141 22.86 20.32 -2.04
CA PHE A 141 23.69 21.37 -2.65
C PHE A 141 24.33 22.29 -1.62
N THR A 142 23.65 22.47 -0.48
CA THR A 142 24.04 23.45 0.54
C THR A 142 24.81 22.84 1.71
N LEU A 143 24.73 21.53 1.95
CA LEU A 143 25.49 20.84 3.00
C LEU A 143 26.76 20.15 2.46
N ARG A 144 27.54 19.56 3.37
CA ARG A 144 28.73 18.73 3.09
C ARG A 144 28.47 17.28 3.49
N PHE A 145 29.00 16.36 2.69
CA PHE A 145 28.78 14.92 2.85
C PHE A 145 30.10 14.13 2.78
N PRO A 146 31.00 14.26 3.78
CA PRO A 146 32.28 13.56 3.79
C PRO A 146 32.15 12.08 4.18
N PHE A 147 31.05 11.69 4.84
CA PHE A 147 30.81 10.33 5.30
C PHE A 147 29.91 9.59 4.30
N SER A 148 30.22 8.32 4.06
CA SER A 148 29.38 7.48 3.19
C SER A 148 28.09 7.11 3.89
N TRP A 149 26.96 7.35 3.20
CA TRP A 149 25.65 6.96 3.69
C TRP A 149 25.51 5.44 3.87
N LYS A 150 26.14 4.65 2.99
CA LYS A 150 26.01 3.19 2.95
C LYS A 150 26.84 2.50 4.03
N THR A 151 28.05 2.99 4.29
CA THR A 151 28.99 2.36 5.24
C THR A 151 29.04 3.06 6.60
N GLN A 152 28.71 4.36 6.67
CA GLN A 152 28.84 5.20 7.86
C GLN A 152 27.56 5.99 8.17
N ARG A 153 26.39 5.33 8.08
CA ARG A 153 25.05 5.96 8.24
C ARG A 153 24.92 6.83 9.50
N ARG A 154 25.39 6.37 10.66
CA ARG A 154 25.31 7.13 11.92
C ARG A 154 26.11 8.44 11.88
N LEU A 155 27.30 8.43 11.28
CA LEU A 155 28.13 9.62 11.14
C LEU A 155 27.55 10.58 10.11
N PHE A 156 27.01 10.06 9.00
CA PHE A 156 26.27 10.85 8.02
C PHE A 156 25.12 11.61 8.69
N ASP A 157 24.26 10.91 9.43
CA ASP A 157 23.06 11.50 10.04
C ASP A 157 23.43 12.54 11.11
N LYS A 158 24.40 12.23 11.97
CA LYS A 158 24.91 13.17 12.97
C LYS A 158 25.54 14.42 12.33
N HIS A 159 26.27 14.26 11.22
CA HIS A 159 26.90 15.39 10.54
C HIS A 159 25.88 16.30 9.85
N VAL A 160 24.82 15.73 9.27
CA VAL A 160 23.70 16.51 8.72
C VAL A 160 22.98 17.26 9.84
N ALA A 161 22.66 16.60 10.95
CA ALA A 161 22.01 17.24 12.09
C ALA A 161 22.87 18.37 12.69
N LEU A 162 24.19 18.17 12.80
CA LEU A 162 25.12 19.18 13.27
C LEU A 162 25.15 20.40 12.35
N GLN A 163 25.27 20.19 11.03
CA GLN A 163 25.27 21.29 10.05
C GLN A 163 23.97 22.11 10.09
N ARG A 164 22.83 21.43 10.24
CA ARG A 164 21.52 22.08 10.45
C ARG A 164 21.49 22.92 11.73
N LYS A 165 21.97 22.35 12.85
CA LYS A 165 21.99 23.03 14.15
C LYS A 165 22.84 24.30 14.14
N ILE A 166 23.97 24.30 13.45
CA ILE A 166 24.88 25.46 13.37
C ILE A 166 24.59 26.39 12.17
N GLY A 167 23.55 26.11 11.37
CA GLY A 167 23.17 26.94 10.22
C GLY A 167 24.19 26.95 9.08
N LEU A 168 25.06 25.93 8.96
CA LEU A 168 26.09 25.89 7.93
C LEU A 168 25.45 25.71 6.54
N LYS A 169 25.63 26.70 5.67
CA LYS A 169 25.15 26.67 4.28
C LYS A 169 26.27 27.03 3.32
N ARG A 170 26.56 26.13 2.39
CA ARG A 170 27.46 26.38 1.26
C ARG A 170 26.75 27.23 0.22
N ARG A 171 27.51 28.14 -0.37
CA ARG A 171 27.05 28.94 -1.51
C ARG A 171 27.16 28.12 -2.80
N ILE A 172 26.10 28.14 -3.59
CA ILE A 172 26.09 27.61 -4.96
C ILE A 172 26.91 28.58 -5.84
N PRO A 173 27.74 28.10 -6.78
CA PRO A 173 28.48 28.96 -7.70
C PRO A 173 27.54 29.93 -8.46
N LYS A 174 27.96 31.19 -8.63
CA LYS A 174 27.17 32.21 -9.37
C LYS A 174 26.86 31.71 -10.78
N GLY A 175 25.61 31.84 -11.21
CA GLY A 175 25.11 31.41 -12.53
C GLY A 175 24.65 29.95 -12.59
N LEU A 176 24.89 29.15 -11.55
CA LEU A 176 24.50 27.75 -11.52
C LEU A 176 23.15 27.58 -10.84
N VAL A 177 22.18 27.00 -11.55
CA VAL A 177 20.84 26.68 -11.02
C VAL A 177 20.77 25.16 -10.79
N PRO A 178 20.67 24.69 -9.54
CA PRO A 178 20.59 23.27 -9.25
C PRO A 178 19.38 22.59 -9.90
N HIS A 179 19.65 21.52 -10.64
CA HIS A 179 18.65 20.61 -11.15
C HIS A 179 18.95 19.19 -10.70
N MET A 180 17.90 18.39 -10.55
CA MET A 180 17.97 16.98 -10.17
C MET A 180 17.17 16.11 -11.12
N GLY A 181 17.58 14.86 -11.26
CA GLY A 181 16.88 13.88 -12.10
C GLY A 181 17.57 12.54 -12.14
N SER A 182 17.10 11.64 -13.00
CA SER A 182 17.74 10.34 -13.21
C SER A 182 19.21 10.44 -13.61
N GLN A 183 20.05 9.55 -13.07
CA GLN A 183 21.42 9.34 -13.55
C GLN A 183 21.48 9.00 -15.05
N TRP A 184 20.44 8.36 -15.61
CA TRP A 184 20.46 7.82 -16.97
C TRP A 184 19.96 8.86 -17.98
N TRP A 185 20.85 9.32 -18.85
CA TRP A 185 20.58 10.33 -19.86
C TRP A 185 21.10 9.92 -21.24
N CYS A 186 20.63 10.61 -22.28
CA CYS A 186 21.17 10.56 -23.63
C CYS A 186 21.39 12.00 -24.12
N LEU A 187 22.64 12.43 -24.22
CA LEU A 187 23.01 13.81 -24.53
C LEU A 187 23.64 13.90 -25.92
N THR A 188 23.41 15.01 -26.61
CA THR A 188 24.07 15.37 -27.85
C THR A 188 25.56 15.61 -27.61
N ARG A 189 26.37 15.39 -28.65
CA ARG A 189 27.81 15.70 -28.67
C ARG A 189 28.05 17.16 -28.29
N GLN A 190 27.24 18.06 -28.84
CA GLN A 190 27.35 19.50 -28.61
C GLN A 190 27.23 19.81 -27.11
N THR A 191 26.13 19.39 -26.47
CA THR A 191 25.89 19.63 -25.04
C THR A 191 26.95 18.97 -24.19
N LEU A 192 27.30 17.71 -24.48
CA LEU A 192 28.29 16.98 -23.68
C LEU A 192 29.71 17.57 -23.82
N SER A 193 30.11 18.02 -25.01
CA SER A 193 31.39 18.70 -25.21
C SER A 193 31.42 20.02 -24.46
N ALA A 194 30.35 20.83 -24.56
CA ALA A 194 30.23 22.09 -23.82
C ALA A 194 30.36 21.87 -22.29
N VAL A 195 29.77 20.81 -21.75
CA VAL A 195 29.91 20.45 -20.33
C VAL A 195 31.35 20.07 -19.94
N LEU A 196 32.07 19.33 -20.80
CA LEU A 196 33.39 18.78 -20.47
C LEU A 196 34.54 19.77 -20.74
N GLU A 197 34.35 20.68 -21.69
CA GLU A 197 35.33 21.66 -22.16
C GLU A 197 35.11 23.08 -21.59
N ASP A 198 34.10 23.23 -20.74
CA ASP A 198 33.81 24.47 -20.03
C ASP A 198 35.03 25.01 -19.26
N PRO A 199 35.46 26.27 -19.47
CA PRO A 199 36.54 26.90 -18.72
C PRO A 199 36.33 26.90 -17.20
N GLU A 200 35.08 26.98 -16.74
CA GLU A 200 34.71 26.97 -15.33
C GLU A 200 34.53 25.54 -14.78
N ARG A 201 34.70 24.49 -15.59
CA ARG A 201 34.58 23.09 -15.14
C ARG A 201 35.37 22.77 -13.87
N PRO A 202 36.65 23.20 -13.68
CA PRO A 202 37.39 22.91 -12.45
C PRO A 202 36.70 23.45 -11.18
N LYS A 203 35.98 24.57 -11.30
CA LYS A 203 35.19 25.17 -10.22
C LYS A 203 33.91 24.37 -9.96
N TYR A 204 33.20 23.95 -11.01
CA TYR A 204 32.02 23.11 -10.88
C TYR A 204 32.35 21.74 -10.29
N ASP A 205 33.40 21.08 -10.77
CA ASP A 205 33.88 19.80 -10.23
C ASP A 205 34.22 19.91 -8.74
N ARG A 206 34.93 20.98 -8.33
CA ARG A 206 35.26 21.23 -6.91
C ARG A 206 34.00 21.37 -6.05
N TYR A 207 32.95 21.98 -6.60
CA TYR A 207 31.67 22.17 -5.92
C TYR A 207 30.90 20.84 -5.80
N PHE A 208 30.67 20.15 -6.91
CA PHE A 208 29.89 18.91 -6.94
C PHE A 208 30.58 17.72 -6.25
N ARG A 209 31.92 17.73 -6.10
CA ARG A 209 32.64 16.75 -5.28
C ARG A 209 32.14 16.62 -3.85
N LYS A 210 31.51 17.68 -3.34
CA LYS A 210 30.97 17.74 -1.97
C LYS A 210 29.43 17.71 -1.95
N VAL A 211 28.78 17.64 -3.11
CA VAL A 211 27.32 17.46 -3.25
C VAL A 211 27.00 15.98 -3.05
N TRP A 212 25.87 15.68 -2.41
CA TRP A 212 25.42 14.29 -2.27
C TRP A 212 24.68 13.83 -3.51
N ILE A 213 25.03 12.64 -4.01
CA ILE A 213 24.48 12.06 -5.25
C ILE A 213 24.68 13.02 -6.45
N PRO A 214 25.94 13.42 -6.74
CA PRO A 214 26.23 14.34 -7.84
C PRO A 214 25.97 13.72 -9.23
N ASP A 215 25.85 12.40 -9.32
CA ASP A 215 25.48 11.68 -10.54
C ASP A 215 24.01 11.93 -10.97
N GLU A 216 23.16 12.39 -10.06
CA GLU A 216 21.77 12.80 -10.31
C GLU A 216 21.58 14.32 -10.39
N SER A 217 22.67 15.10 -10.35
CA SER A 217 22.57 16.57 -10.40
C SER A 217 23.61 17.30 -11.27
N TYR A 218 24.81 16.74 -11.45
CA TYR A 218 25.89 17.39 -12.19
C TYR A 218 25.52 17.64 -13.66
N PHE A 219 25.19 16.57 -14.38
CA PHE A 219 24.84 16.67 -15.80
C PHE A 219 23.50 17.35 -16.01
N GLN A 220 22.55 17.18 -15.10
CA GLN A 220 21.22 17.79 -15.13
C GLN A 220 21.34 19.31 -15.04
N THR A 221 22.16 19.77 -14.10
CA THR A 221 22.41 21.21 -13.89
C THR A 221 23.14 21.82 -15.09
N LEU A 222 24.21 21.18 -15.57
CA LEU A 222 25.01 21.75 -16.66
C LEU A 222 24.34 21.58 -18.04
N ALA A 223 23.58 20.52 -18.27
CA ALA A 223 22.80 20.38 -19.49
C ALA A 223 21.76 21.50 -19.62
N ARG A 224 21.13 21.93 -18.53
CA ARG A 224 20.21 23.09 -18.52
C ARG A 224 20.89 24.43 -18.85
N GLN A 225 22.20 24.51 -18.67
CA GLN A 225 22.98 25.70 -19.04
C GLN A 225 23.39 25.69 -20.53
N TYR A 226 23.64 24.51 -21.11
CA TYR A 226 24.26 24.39 -22.44
C TYR A 226 23.35 23.85 -23.55
N SER A 227 22.34 23.06 -23.20
CA SER A 227 21.46 22.44 -24.19
C SER A 227 20.54 23.47 -24.83
N SER A 228 20.37 23.37 -26.15
CA SER A 228 19.39 24.15 -26.89
C SER A 228 17.97 23.58 -26.82
N ASN A 229 17.83 22.27 -26.55
CA ASN A 229 16.54 21.58 -26.57
C ASN A 229 16.58 20.34 -25.66
N ILE A 230 15.94 20.44 -24.50
CA ILE A 230 15.85 19.34 -23.53
C ILE A 230 14.45 18.74 -23.58
N GLU A 231 14.40 17.42 -23.74
CA GLU A 231 13.25 16.64 -23.33
C GLU A 231 13.50 16.03 -21.93
N SER A 232 12.73 16.48 -20.93
CA SER A 232 12.96 16.09 -19.53
C SER A 232 12.42 14.70 -19.20
N ARG A 233 13.03 13.67 -19.79
CA ARG A 233 12.80 12.25 -19.51
C ARG A 233 14.06 11.43 -19.75
N SER A 234 14.13 10.26 -19.14
CA SER A 234 15.14 9.25 -19.50
C SER A 234 14.59 8.29 -20.56
N LEU A 235 15.43 7.90 -21.51
CA LEU A 235 15.14 6.79 -22.44
C LEU A 235 15.34 5.41 -21.80
N THR A 236 15.79 5.38 -20.54
CA THR A 236 15.94 4.16 -19.73
C THR A 236 14.77 3.99 -18.76
N LEU A 237 14.08 2.86 -18.83
CA LEU A 237 13.13 2.43 -17.83
C LEU A 237 13.88 2.08 -16.53
N SER A 238 13.83 2.98 -15.56
CA SER A 238 14.33 2.74 -14.20
C SER A 238 13.21 3.06 -13.20
N LYS A 239 12.81 2.08 -12.39
CA LYS A 239 11.76 2.24 -11.37
C LYS A 239 12.30 1.96 -9.99
N PHE A 240 11.76 2.66 -8.99
CA PHE A 240 12.11 2.51 -7.59
C PHE A 240 10.91 2.01 -6.79
N ASP A 241 11.17 1.24 -5.74
CA ASP A 241 10.15 0.84 -4.77
C ASP A 241 9.87 1.97 -3.77
N PHE A 242 8.92 1.74 -2.87
CA PHE A 242 8.53 2.73 -1.84
C PHE A 242 9.66 3.08 -0.86
N GLN A 243 10.77 2.33 -0.83
CA GLN A 243 11.97 2.62 -0.03
C GLN A 243 13.04 3.36 -0.83
N GLY A 244 12.77 3.72 -2.09
CA GLY A 244 13.76 4.30 -2.99
C GLY A 244 14.81 3.31 -3.48
N LYS A 245 14.55 1.99 -3.42
CA LYS A 245 15.44 0.96 -3.98
C LYS A 245 15.06 0.66 -5.43
N PRO A 246 16.02 0.53 -6.36
CA PRO A 246 15.71 0.16 -7.73
C PRO A 246 15.00 -1.21 -7.80
N HIS A 247 13.94 -1.30 -8.60
CA HIS A 247 13.35 -2.58 -8.95
C HIS A 247 14.34 -3.41 -9.77
N ILE A 248 14.38 -4.70 -9.45
CA ILE A 248 15.17 -5.68 -10.19
C ILE A 248 14.20 -6.54 -11.01
N PHE A 249 14.45 -6.62 -12.32
CA PHE A 249 13.68 -7.43 -13.25
C PHE A 249 14.28 -8.83 -13.38
N TYR A 250 13.42 -9.84 -13.34
CA TYR A 250 13.74 -11.27 -13.44
C TYR A 250 13.02 -11.89 -14.65
N ASP A 251 13.21 -13.19 -14.87
CA ASP A 251 12.62 -13.93 -16.00
C ASP A 251 11.09 -13.88 -16.10
N ASP A 252 10.41 -13.85 -14.97
CA ASP A 252 8.95 -13.69 -14.88
C ASP A 252 8.47 -12.31 -15.35
N HIS A 253 9.36 -11.32 -15.47
CA HIS A 253 9.06 -9.98 -15.97
C HIS A 253 9.22 -9.82 -17.49
N LEU A 254 9.59 -10.87 -18.23
CA LEU A 254 9.81 -10.80 -19.68
C LEU A 254 8.61 -10.18 -20.43
N GLN A 255 7.39 -10.63 -20.14
CA GLN A 255 6.19 -10.12 -20.80
C GLN A 255 5.87 -8.66 -20.42
N LEU A 256 6.21 -8.27 -19.18
CA LEU A 256 6.11 -6.88 -18.75
C LEU A 256 7.08 -6.01 -19.57
N LEU A 257 8.35 -6.42 -19.67
CA LEU A 257 9.40 -5.69 -20.38
C LEU A 257 9.09 -5.53 -21.87
N ARG A 258 8.54 -6.57 -22.52
CA ARG A 258 8.10 -6.49 -23.94
C ARG A 258 7.01 -5.44 -24.17
N ARG A 259 6.20 -5.15 -23.17
CA ARG A 259 5.08 -4.18 -23.25
C ARG A 259 5.47 -2.77 -22.78
N SER A 260 6.74 -2.52 -22.44
CA SER A 260 7.20 -1.21 -21.95
C SER A 260 7.19 -0.11 -23.00
N ASP A 261 7.39 -0.50 -24.26
CA ASP A 261 7.74 0.38 -25.38
C ASP A 261 9.05 1.22 -25.18
N CYS A 262 9.75 1.07 -24.04
CA CYS A 262 11.03 1.71 -23.72
C CYS A 262 12.22 1.10 -24.49
N PHE A 263 13.27 1.90 -24.75
CA PHE A 263 14.47 1.43 -25.45
C PHE A 263 15.38 0.57 -24.59
N VAL A 264 15.54 0.93 -23.30
CA VAL A 264 16.45 0.25 -22.36
C VAL A 264 15.75 0.08 -21.02
N ALA A 265 16.01 -1.02 -20.29
CA ALA A 265 15.58 -1.19 -18.90
C ALA A 265 16.75 -1.34 -17.92
N ARG A 266 16.48 -0.90 -16.70
CA ARG A 266 17.34 -1.07 -15.53
C ARG A 266 16.48 -1.30 -14.26
N LYS A 267 16.81 -2.25 -13.39
CA LYS A 267 18.01 -3.12 -13.35
C LYS A 267 17.64 -4.56 -13.66
N ILE A 268 18.35 -5.21 -14.59
CA ILE A 268 18.13 -6.64 -14.87
C ILE A 268 18.96 -7.50 -13.91
N TRP A 269 18.37 -8.57 -13.36
CA TRP A 269 19.07 -9.55 -12.53
C TRP A 269 20.11 -10.32 -13.36
N PRO A 270 21.34 -10.56 -12.88
CA PRO A 270 22.39 -11.23 -13.68
C PRO A 270 22.05 -12.64 -14.18
N HIS A 271 21.22 -13.38 -13.45
CA HIS A 271 20.77 -14.74 -13.82
C HIS A 271 19.37 -14.77 -14.46
N ALA A 272 18.90 -13.64 -15.01
CA ALA A 272 17.66 -13.61 -15.79
C ALA A 272 17.96 -14.07 -17.24
N ASP A 273 18.38 -15.32 -17.38
CA ASP A 273 18.85 -15.90 -18.65
C ASP A 273 17.81 -15.71 -19.76
N ARG A 274 16.53 -16.00 -19.47
CA ARG A 274 15.45 -15.89 -20.46
C ARG A 274 15.24 -14.45 -20.94
N VAL A 275 15.43 -13.47 -20.06
CA VAL A 275 15.34 -12.05 -20.43
C VAL A 275 16.50 -11.65 -21.32
N TYR A 276 17.74 -11.99 -20.94
CA TYR A 276 18.91 -11.67 -21.76
C TYR A 276 18.83 -12.34 -23.13
N ASP A 277 18.51 -13.63 -23.18
CA ASP A 277 18.39 -14.37 -24.43
C ASP A 277 17.32 -13.75 -25.34
N ALA A 278 16.14 -13.45 -24.79
CA ALA A 278 15.03 -12.91 -25.56
C ALA A 278 15.34 -11.54 -26.20
N PHE A 279 16.11 -10.67 -25.54
CA PHE A 279 16.38 -9.32 -26.03
C PHE A 279 17.73 -9.17 -26.75
N LEU A 280 18.70 -10.05 -26.51
CA LEU A 280 20.02 -9.99 -27.16
C LEU A 280 20.13 -10.86 -28.41
N THR A 281 19.27 -11.88 -28.59
CA THR A 281 19.35 -12.83 -29.71
C THR A 281 18.22 -12.71 -30.73
N ASN A 282 17.02 -12.28 -30.32
CA ASN A 282 15.82 -12.40 -31.14
C ASN A 282 15.32 -11.03 -31.62
N GLU A 283 15.88 -10.55 -32.73
CA GLU A 283 15.43 -9.31 -33.40
C GLU A 283 13.98 -9.42 -33.91
N ALA A 284 13.50 -10.64 -34.18
CA ALA A 284 12.20 -10.92 -34.81
C ALA A 284 10.99 -10.79 -33.85
N GLY A 285 11.22 -10.56 -32.55
CA GLY A 285 10.16 -10.34 -31.56
C GLY A 285 9.71 -8.88 -31.43
N ALA A 286 10.26 -7.97 -32.23
CA ALA A 286 10.03 -6.52 -32.14
C ALA A 286 8.54 -6.18 -32.27
N MET A 287 7.90 -5.87 -31.14
CA MET A 287 6.57 -5.26 -31.13
C MET A 287 6.63 -3.89 -31.82
N LYS A 288 5.50 -3.51 -32.44
CA LYS A 288 5.27 -2.31 -33.27
C LYS A 288 6.10 -1.07 -32.86
N ARG A 289 6.59 -0.33 -33.86
CA ARG A 289 7.15 1.04 -33.77
C ARG A 289 6.18 1.98 -33.04
N ALA A 290 6.21 2.00 -31.72
CA ALA A 290 5.44 2.90 -30.88
C ALA A 290 6.36 3.88 -30.16
N GLU A 291 5.86 5.09 -29.88
CA GLU A 291 6.54 6.02 -28.98
C GLU A 291 6.69 5.37 -27.59
N PRO A 292 7.88 5.43 -26.96
CA PRO A 292 8.06 4.92 -25.60
C PRO A 292 7.04 5.51 -24.63
N ASN A 293 6.19 4.65 -24.05
CA ASN A 293 5.17 5.07 -23.09
C ASN A 293 5.22 4.22 -21.80
N PRO A 294 5.98 4.66 -20.77
CA PRO A 294 6.10 3.93 -19.52
C PRO A 294 4.77 3.86 -18.74
N GLY A 295 3.76 4.68 -19.06
CA GLY A 295 2.52 4.81 -18.30
C GLY A 295 1.74 3.50 -18.08
N LYS A 296 1.80 2.57 -19.04
CA LYS A 296 1.16 1.23 -18.90
C LYS A 296 1.80 0.41 -17.78
N ILE A 297 3.13 0.44 -17.71
CA ILE A 297 3.92 -0.27 -16.70
C ILE A 297 3.81 0.44 -15.35
N ASP A 298 3.74 1.77 -15.35
CA ASP A 298 3.64 2.59 -14.13
C ASP A 298 2.39 2.25 -13.33
N ARG A 299 1.26 1.96 -14.01
CA ARG A 299 0.03 1.52 -13.35
C ARG A 299 0.19 0.19 -12.62
N ILE A 300 0.98 -0.73 -13.16
CA ILE A 300 1.23 -2.04 -12.55
C ILE A 300 2.10 -1.85 -11.30
N PHE A 301 3.18 -1.08 -11.40
CA PHE A 301 4.03 -0.76 -10.25
C PHE A 301 3.29 0.03 -9.17
N ALA A 302 2.46 1.01 -9.54
CA ALA A 302 1.65 1.77 -8.59
C ALA A 302 0.71 0.86 -7.79
N LYS A 303 0.00 -0.06 -8.47
CA LYS A 303 -0.84 -1.07 -7.82
C LYS A 303 -0.05 -2.01 -6.92
N ALA A 304 1.14 -2.43 -7.36
CA ALA A 304 2.01 -3.30 -6.57
C ALA A 304 2.53 -2.59 -5.31
N VAL A 305 2.94 -1.32 -5.44
CA VAL A 305 3.34 -0.46 -4.32
C VAL A 305 2.19 -0.27 -3.35
N GLU A 306 1.00 0.10 -3.83
CA GLU A 306 -0.19 0.25 -2.97
C GLU A 306 -0.51 -1.04 -2.22
N ARG A 307 -0.50 -2.17 -2.92
CA ARG A 307 -0.74 -3.48 -2.29
C ARG A 307 0.35 -3.84 -1.28
N ARG A 308 1.60 -3.45 -1.52
CA ARG A 308 2.71 -3.69 -0.59
C ARG A 308 2.65 -2.77 0.63
N THR A 309 2.21 -1.52 0.48
CA THR A 309 2.19 -0.52 1.56
C THR A 309 0.92 -0.55 2.38
N ARG A 310 -0.24 -0.77 1.76
CA ARG A 310 -1.55 -0.85 2.43
C ARG A 310 -1.96 -2.29 2.74
N GLY A 311 -1.64 -3.24 1.86
CA GLY A 311 -2.13 -4.62 1.98
C GLY A 311 -3.51 -4.80 1.37
N ARG A 312 -4.09 -5.99 1.56
CA ARG A 312 -5.49 -6.27 1.20
C ARG A 312 -6.33 -6.15 2.46
N ALA A 313 -7.51 -5.54 2.34
CA ALA A 313 -8.45 -5.43 3.45
C ALA A 313 -8.77 -6.81 4.03
N GLY A 314 -8.73 -6.94 5.36
CA GLY A 314 -9.00 -8.18 6.08
C GLY A 314 -8.06 -9.37 5.80
N LEU A 315 -6.98 -9.19 5.03
CA LEU A 315 -5.95 -10.22 4.89
C LEU A 315 -4.74 -9.89 5.74
N ILE A 316 -4.58 -10.65 6.81
CA ILE A 316 -3.39 -10.63 7.65
C ILE A 316 -2.64 -11.95 7.43
N MET A 317 -1.35 -11.86 7.13
CA MET A 317 -0.52 -13.02 6.81
C MET A 317 0.90 -12.81 7.33
N HIS A 318 1.66 -13.90 7.49
CA HIS A 318 3.04 -13.84 8.01
C HIS A 318 3.93 -12.84 7.24
N SER A 319 3.72 -12.68 5.93
CA SER A 319 4.48 -11.75 5.10
C SER A 319 4.04 -10.29 5.26
N ARG A 320 2.91 -10.04 5.92
CA ARG A 320 2.37 -8.70 6.20
C ARG A 320 1.44 -8.72 7.41
N PHE A 321 2.02 -8.41 8.57
CA PHE A 321 1.29 -8.11 9.79
C PHE A 321 1.43 -6.60 10.08
N PRO A 322 0.42 -5.77 9.77
CA PRO A 322 0.55 -4.32 9.86
C PRO A 322 0.58 -3.84 11.32
N ASN A 323 1.28 -2.72 11.56
CA ASN A 323 1.12 -1.95 12.80
C ASN A 323 -0.28 -1.33 12.85
N GLU A 324 -0.75 -0.97 14.05
CA GLU A 324 -2.04 -0.30 14.20
C GLU A 324 -2.11 1.02 13.39
N GLY A 325 -3.19 1.18 12.64
CA GLY A 325 -3.42 2.29 11.73
C GLY A 325 -2.77 2.15 10.35
N TRP A 326 -2.03 1.07 10.09
CA TRP A 326 -1.38 0.79 8.79
C TRP A 326 -2.12 -0.30 8.01
N GLU A 327 -3.13 -0.91 8.62
CA GLU A 327 -4.05 -1.84 7.98
C GLU A 327 -4.91 -1.15 6.90
N ASN A 328 -5.23 -1.89 5.85
CA ASN A 328 -6.17 -1.46 4.83
C ASN A 328 -7.61 -1.85 5.21
N GLY A 329 -8.04 -1.51 6.44
CA GLY A 329 -9.30 -1.98 7.02
C GLY A 329 -9.15 -3.30 7.80
N LEU A 330 -9.94 -3.43 8.86
CA LEU A 330 -9.93 -4.58 9.77
C LEU A 330 -10.49 -5.82 9.08
N THR A 331 -11.70 -5.74 8.53
CA THR A 331 -12.34 -6.85 7.81
C THR A 331 -12.37 -6.61 6.30
N CYS A 332 -12.66 -7.66 5.52
CA CYS A 332 -12.68 -7.60 4.05
C CYS A 332 -14.07 -7.45 3.41
N ALA A 333 -15.14 -7.54 4.21
CA ALA A 333 -16.52 -7.50 3.74
C ALA A 333 -17.47 -7.04 4.85
N PRO A 334 -18.67 -6.52 4.51
CA PRO A 334 -19.69 -6.14 5.49
C PRO A 334 -20.16 -7.31 6.36
N TYR A 335 -20.45 -7.02 7.63
CA TYR A 335 -21.00 -7.97 8.61
C TYR A 335 -21.95 -7.26 9.58
N SER A 336 -22.80 -8.02 10.26
CA SER A 336 -23.83 -7.46 11.16
C SER A 336 -23.68 -7.96 12.60
N VAL A 337 -23.84 -7.04 13.54
CA VAL A 337 -23.74 -7.27 14.98
C VAL A 337 -25.04 -6.85 15.64
N PHE A 338 -25.61 -7.74 16.45
CA PHE A 338 -26.88 -7.54 17.12
C PHE A 338 -26.71 -7.60 18.64
N GLN A 339 -27.22 -6.59 19.34
CA GLN A 339 -27.29 -6.59 20.79
C GLN A 339 -28.76 -6.52 21.22
N GLY A 340 -29.17 -7.42 22.12
CA GLY A 340 -30.49 -7.39 22.75
C GLY A 340 -31.59 -8.11 21.96
N PHE A 341 -31.30 -8.55 20.74
CA PHE A 341 -32.30 -9.20 19.89
C PHE A 341 -32.59 -10.63 20.33
N ALA A 342 -31.55 -11.42 20.61
CA ALA A 342 -31.71 -12.78 21.13
C ALA A 342 -32.29 -12.82 22.56
N GLU A 343 -32.09 -11.75 23.33
CA GLU A 343 -32.70 -11.61 24.66
C GLU A 343 -34.19 -11.22 24.59
N LEU A 344 -34.59 -10.41 23.59
CA LEU A 344 -35.96 -9.92 23.42
C LEU A 344 -36.86 -10.88 22.63
N PHE A 345 -36.29 -11.60 21.66
CA PHE A 345 -37.03 -12.46 20.72
C PHE A 345 -36.63 -13.92 20.86
N GLU A 346 -37.63 -14.81 20.84
CA GLU A 346 -37.42 -16.25 20.77
C GLU A 346 -36.95 -16.65 19.36
N ASP A 347 -35.92 -17.50 19.29
CA ASP A 347 -35.35 -18.03 18.04
C ASP A 347 -34.96 -16.97 17.00
N PHE A 348 -34.50 -15.80 17.46
CA PHE A 348 -34.15 -14.66 16.58
C PHE A 348 -33.13 -15.04 15.52
N GLU A 349 -32.10 -15.83 15.87
CA GLU A 349 -31.07 -16.23 14.92
C GLU A 349 -31.64 -17.06 13.76
N LEU A 350 -32.56 -17.98 14.07
CA LEU A 350 -33.23 -18.82 13.06
C LEU A 350 -34.17 -17.99 12.18
N TRP A 351 -34.91 -17.06 12.78
CA TRP A 351 -35.77 -16.14 12.04
C TRP A 351 -34.95 -15.26 11.09
N LEU A 352 -33.87 -14.66 11.58
CA LEU A 352 -33.02 -13.78 10.77
C LEU A 352 -32.38 -14.55 9.61
N ALA A 353 -31.85 -15.75 9.87
CA ALA A 353 -31.26 -16.60 8.84
C ALA A 353 -32.26 -16.94 7.73
N LYS A 354 -33.53 -17.24 8.08
CA LYS A 354 -34.61 -17.48 7.10
C LYS A 354 -34.98 -16.22 6.31
N ALA A 355 -35.03 -15.06 6.98
CA ALA A 355 -35.43 -13.80 6.37
C ALA A 355 -34.39 -13.25 5.38
N THR A 356 -33.09 -13.39 5.69
CA THR A 356 -32.01 -12.78 4.91
C THR A 356 -31.22 -13.77 4.06
N GLY A 357 -31.31 -15.08 4.35
CA GLY A 357 -30.47 -16.10 3.75
C GLY A 357 -29.00 -16.03 4.18
N THR A 358 -28.66 -15.22 5.19
CA THR A 358 -27.29 -15.07 5.70
C THR A 358 -26.96 -16.06 6.81
N GLN A 359 -25.68 -16.29 7.06
CA GLN A 359 -25.25 -17.07 8.21
C GLN A 359 -25.38 -16.25 9.50
N VAL A 360 -26.21 -16.73 10.44
CA VAL A 360 -26.46 -16.07 11.73
C VAL A 360 -25.92 -16.94 12.86
N HIS A 361 -24.97 -16.39 13.60
CA HIS A 361 -24.37 -16.97 14.79
C HIS A 361 -25.05 -16.43 16.05
N GLY A 362 -24.91 -17.16 17.16
CA GLY A 362 -25.24 -16.65 18.48
C GLY A 362 -24.15 -15.68 18.97
N HIS A 363 -23.91 -15.69 20.28
CA HIS A 363 -22.87 -14.88 20.92
C HIS A 363 -21.46 -15.39 20.58
N LEU A 364 -20.85 -14.86 19.51
CA LEU A 364 -19.49 -15.24 19.11
C LEU A 364 -18.43 -14.88 20.16
N PHE A 365 -18.70 -13.85 20.97
CA PHE A 365 -17.80 -13.38 22.04
C PHE A 365 -18.25 -13.85 23.44
N SER A 366 -19.11 -14.86 23.55
CA SER A 366 -19.53 -15.42 24.85
C SER A 366 -18.35 -15.97 25.64
N LYS A 367 -18.38 -15.82 26.96
CA LYS A 367 -17.33 -16.31 27.86
C LYS A 367 -17.19 -17.83 27.87
N GLU A 368 -18.23 -18.55 27.46
CA GLU A 368 -18.27 -20.02 27.48
C GLU A 368 -17.69 -20.62 26.19
N ARG A 369 -18.16 -20.14 25.03
CA ARG A 369 -17.70 -20.56 23.70
C ARG A 369 -18.08 -19.54 22.63
N ALA A 370 -17.44 -19.58 21.46
CA ALA A 370 -17.94 -18.88 20.29
C ALA A 370 -19.13 -19.65 19.70
N ALA A 371 -20.34 -19.12 19.86
CA ALA A 371 -21.57 -19.80 19.44
C ALA A 371 -21.78 -19.73 17.91
N PHE A 372 -21.08 -20.57 17.15
CA PHE A 372 -21.28 -20.66 15.71
C PHE A 372 -22.69 -21.16 15.34
N SER A 373 -23.10 -20.90 14.10
CA SER A 373 -24.43 -21.27 13.62
C SER A 373 -24.55 -22.79 13.63
N THR A 374 -25.75 -23.32 13.87
CA THR A 374 -26.02 -24.77 13.95
C THR A 374 -25.21 -25.52 15.04
N GLY A 375 -24.59 -24.80 15.99
CA GLY A 375 -23.86 -25.40 17.11
C GLY A 375 -22.51 -26.03 16.75
N GLN A 376 -21.95 -25.68 15.58
CA GLN A 376 -20.63 -26.15 15.14
C GLN A 376 -19.52 -25.75 16.13
N SER A 377 -18.50 -26.59 16.29
CA SER A 377 -17.31 -26.29 17.09
C SER A 377 -16.16 -25.69 16.28
N VAL A 378 -16.20 -25.82 14.95
CA VAL A 378 -15.19 -25.29 14.03
C VAL A 378 -15.87 -24.78 12.77
N ILE A 379 -15.40 -23.64 12.24
CA ILE A 379 -15.83 -23.05 10.97
C ILE A 379 -14.64 -22.89 10.00
N ASN A 380 -14.92 -22.44 8.76
CA ASN A 380 -13.94 -22.16 7.71
C ASN A 380 -12.69 -21.45 8.23
N GLY A 381 -11.52 -21.90 7.76
CA GLY A 381 -10.23 -21.40 8.22
C GLY A 381 -9.73 -22.03 9.52
N GLY A 382 -10.40 -23.08 10.03
CA GLY A 382 -9.99 -23.80 11.24
C GLY A 382 -10.23 -22.99 12.52
N LEU A 383 -11.19 -22.07 12.51
CA LEU A 383 -11.54 -21.26 13.67
C LEU A 383 -12.38 -22.11 14.63
N GLY A 384 -11.82 -22.44 15.79
CA GLY A 384 -12.51 -23.18 16.84
C GLY A 384 -13.39 -22.29 17.73
N ASP A 385 -14.28 -22.91 18.49
CA ASP A 385 -15.21 -22.27 19.42
C ASP A 385 -14.60 -21.94 20.80
N SER A 386 -13.31 -22.21 20.99
CA SER A 386 -12.61 -21.95 22.26
C SER A 386 -12.52 -20.45 22.58
N PRO A 387 -13.03 -20.01 23.75
CA PRO A 387 -12.93 -18.61 24.16
C PRO A 387 -11.48 -18.18 24.42
N LEU A 388 -10.62 -19.08 24.89
CA LEU A 388 -9.19 -18.81 25.13
C LEU A 388 -8.47 -18.42 23.82
N LEU A 389 -8.72 -19.18 22.75
CA LEU A 389 -8.11 -18.91 21.44
C LEU A 389 -8.69 -17.65 20.79
N ARG A 390 -10.00 -17.45 20.90
CA ARG A 390 -10.69 -16.26 20.40
C ARG A 390 -10.18 -15.00 21.10
N ASP A 391 -10.15 -14.99 22.43
CA ASP A 391 -9.86 -13.80 23.23
C ASP A 391 -8.36 -13.47 23.28
N TYR A 392 -7.47 -14.41 22.92
CA TYR A 392 -6.06 -14.11 22.68
C TYR A 392 -5.89 -12.97 21.66
N ASN A 393 -6.73 -12.93 20.62
CA ASN A 393 -6.82 -11.79 19.70
C ASN A 393 -8.19 -11.74 19.01
N GLY A 394 -9.18 -11.17 19.68
CA GLY A 394 -10.56 -11.11 19.17
C GLY A 394 -10.68 -10.39 17.82
N ALA A 395 -9.83 -9.38 17.57
CA ALA A 395 -9.81 -8.67 16.30
C ALA A 395 -9.33 -9.56 15.15
N ALA A 396 -8.29 -10.37 15.38
CA ALA A 396 -7.80 -11.33 14.39
C ALA A 396 -8.81 -12.48 14.19
N PHE A 397 -9.48 -12.94 15.25
CA PHE A 397 -10.57 -13.91 15.13
C PHE A 397 -11.67 -13.40 14.19
N LEU A 398 -12.17 -12.18 14.42
CA LEU A 398 -13.20 -11.58 13.57
C LEU A 398 -12.69 -11.37 12.13
N THR A 399 -11.47 -10.86 11.98
CA THR A 399 -10.85 -10.66 10.67
C THR A 399 -10.77 -11.97 9.89
N ASN A 400 -10.33 -13.04 10.54
CA ASN A 400 -10.23 -14.37 9.94
C ASN A 400 -11.60 -14.97 9.64
N LEU A 401 -12.61 -14.77 10.50
CA LEU A 401 -13.97 -15.24 10.25
C LEU A 401 -14.48 -14.64 8.94
N ILE A 402 -14.50 -13.31 8.85
CA ILE A 402 -14.98 -12.60 7.65
C ILE A 402 -14.11 -12.92 6.41
N TRP A 403 -12.80 -13.11 6.59
CA TRP A 403 -11.90 -13.49 5.50
C TRP A 403 -12.19 -14.91 4.97
N ASN A 404 -12.44 -15.89 5.85
CA ASN A 404 -12.63 -17.27 5.43
C ASN A 404 -14.05 -17.57 4.94
N THR A 405 -15.00 -16.67 5.18
CA THR A 405 -16.40 -16.77 4.71
C THR A 405 -16.74 -15.71 3.64
N ARG A 406 -15.74 -15.20 2.91
CA ARG A 406 -15.96 -14.22 1.83
C ARG A 406 -17.02 -14.71 0.84
N GLY A 407 -17.93 -13.81 0.48
CA GLY A 407 -19.09 -14.11 -0.37
C GLY A 407 -20.37 -14.27 0.43
N GLU A 408 -20.26 -14.53 1.73
CA GLU A 408 -21.40 -14.66 2.65
C GLU A 408 -21.30 -13.62 3.76
N ARG A 409 -22.38 -12.87 3.95
CA ARG A 409 -22.48 -11.91 5.05
C ARG A 409 -22.66 -12.66 6.37
N GLN A 410 -21.78 -12.38 7.33
CA GLN A 410 -21.84 -12.97 8.65
C GLN A 410 -22.62 -12.06 9.60
N CYS A 411 -23.53 -12.66 10.37
CA CYS A 411 -24.38 -11.98 11.36
C CYS A 411 -24.15 -12.66 12.71
N PHE A 412 -24.04 -11.90 13.81
CA PHE A 412 -23.85 -12.51 15.13
C PHE A 412 -24.40 -11.66 16.28
N GLN A 413 -24.69 -12.32 17.41
CA GLN A 413 -25.06 -11.64 18.65
C GLN A 413 -23.81 -11.14 19.39
N PHE A 414 -23.92 -9.96 19.99
CA PHE A 414 -22.92 -9.38 20.86
C PHE A 414 -23.61 -8.55 21.94
N GLY A 415 -23.48 -8.96 23.20
CA GLY A 415 -24.19 -8.35 24.32
C GLY A 415 -23.30 -8.04 25.53
N PRO A 416 -23.86 -7.43 26.59
CA PRO A 416 -23.10 -7.06 27.79
C PRO A 416 -22.53 -8.24 28.59
N ALA A 417 -23.00 -9.47 28.30
CA ALA A 417 -22.47 -10.70 28.88
C ALA A 417 -21.16 -11.18 28.22
N ASP A 418 -20.87 -10.72 27.00
CA ASP A 418 -19.74 -11.16 26.18
C ASP A 418 -18.41 -10.50 26.58
N THR A 419 -17.30 -11.02 26.06
CA THR A 419 -15.97 -10.40 26.17
C THR A 419 -15.93 -9.06 25.42
N GLN A 420 -15.72 -7.97 26.16
CA GLN A 420 -15.89 -6.58 25.69
C GLN A 420 -14.63 -5.96 25.05
N GLU A 421 -13.54 -6.71 24.91
CA GLU A 421 -12.25 -6.17 24.44
C GLU A 421 -12.31 -5.69 22.99
N ILE A 422 -13.11 -6.35 22.15
CA ILE A 422 -13.21 -6.04 20.72
C ILE A 422 -14.04 -4.79 20.41
N CYS A 423 -14.80 -4.23 21.35
CA CYS A 423 -15.77 -3.16 21.07
C CYS A 423 -15.21 -1.97 20.29
N TRP A 424 -13.98 -1.54 20.57
CA TRP A 424 -13.35 -0.43 19.85
C TRP A 424 -12.98 -0.78 18.41
N LYS A 425 -12.65 -2.05 18.16
CA LYS A 425 -12.34 -2.55 16.83
C LYS A 425 -13.64 -2.69 16.02
N LEU A 426 -14.72 -3.17 16.63
CA LEU A 426 -16.05 -3.19 16.03
C LEU A 426 -16.52 -1.78 15.65
N SER A 427 -16.45 -0.80 16.57
CA SER A 427 -16.98 0.55 16.30
C SER A 427 -16.18 1.30 15.22
N LYS A 428 -14.87 1.01 15.09
CA LYS A 428 -13.98 1.65 14.11
C LYS A 428 -13.96 0.95 12.75
N ASP A 429 -14.57 -0.21 12.60
CA ASP A 429 -14.61 -0.93 11.33
C ASP A 429 -15.75 -0.39 10.43
N PRO A 430 -15.44 0.21 9.26
CA PRO A 430 -16.47 0.71 8.34
C PRO A 430 -17.35 -0.39 7.74
N ASN A 431 -16.95 -1.66 7.81
CA ASN A 431 -17.75 -2.79 7.34
C ASN A 431 -18.78 -3.27 8.38
N ALA A 432 -18.69 -2.82 9.63
CA ALA A 432 -19.60 -3.25 10.69
C ALA A 432 -20.93 -2.51 10.59
N GLN A 433 -22.02 -3.27 10.63
CA GLN A 433 -23.36 -2.77 10.92
C GLN A 433 -23.78 -3.24 12.31
N ILE A 434 -24.01 -2.30 13.23
CA ILE A 434 -24.28 -2.60 14.64
C ILE A 434 -25.67 -2.11 15.00
N SER A 435 -26.55 -3.03 15.38
CA SER A 435 -27.92 -2.78 15.80
C SER A 435 -28.07 -3.11 17.27
N VAL A 436 -28.54 -2.15 18.07
CA VAL A 436 -28.62 -2.28 19.53
C VAL A 436 -30.03 -1.98 20.02
N ILE A 437 -30.61 -2.92 20.76
CA ILE A 437 -31.76 -2.69 21.64
C ILE A 437 -31.24 -2.54 23.06
N THR A 438 -31.21 -1.31 23.57
CA THR A 438 -30.62 -1.04 24.87
C THR A 438 -31.54 -1.50 25.99
N GLY A 439 -30.97 -2.15 27.01
CA GLY A 439 -31.74 -2.64 28.15
C GLY A 439 -32.30 -4.05 28.04
N ALA A 440 -32.24 -4.68 26.85
CA ALA A 440 -32.80 -6.02 26.63
C ALA A 440 -32.17 -7.12 27.51
N TRP A 441 -30.95 -6.90 28.02
CA TRP A 441 -30.30 -7.78 29.00
C TRP A 441 -31.11 -7.97 30.29
N ALA A 442 -32.10 -7.13 30.57
CA ALA A 442 -33.00 -7.30 31.71
C ALA A 442 -34.09 -8.36 31.50
N VAL A 443 -34.39 -8.74 30.26
CA VAL A 443 -35.41 -9.76 29.97
C VAL A 443 -35.01 -11.14 30.52
N PRO A 444 -33.78 -11.64 30.31
CA PRO A 444 -33.32 -12.87 30.95
C PRO A 444 -33.32 -12.79 32.48
N LEU A 445 -32.94 -11.64 33.06
CA LEU A 445 -32.95 -11.43 34.50
C LEU A 445 -34.36 -11.50 35.09
N PHE A 446 -35.33 -10.87 34.41
CA PHE A 446 -36.74 -10.93 34.76
C PHE A 446 -37.26 -12.37 34.78
N LYS A 447 -36.86 -13.20 33.80
CA LYS A 447 -37.27 -14.61 33.71
C LYS A 447 -36.55 -15.56 34.68
N SER A 448 -35.40 -15.16 35.23
CA SER A 448 -34.51 -16.06 36.00
C SER A 448 -34.99 -16.43 37.42
N ASN A 449 -35.99 -15.73 37.96
CA ASN A 449 -36.57 -15.93 39.30
C ASN A 449 -35.52 -16.05 40.44
N GLN A 450 -34.37 -15.40 40.29
CA GLN A 450 -33.26 -15.42 41.25
C GLN A 450 -33.51 -14.50 42.46
N ASN A 451 -32.64 -14.59 43.46
CA ASN A 451 -32.65 -13.66 44.60
C ASN A 451 -32.47 -12.21 44.11
N PHE A 452 -33.35 -11.31 44.56
CA PHE A 452 -33.36 -9.91 44.13
C PHE A 452 -32.04 -9.15 44.39
N SER A 453 -31.28 -9.53 45.43
CA SER A 453 -30.00 -8.90 45.72
C SER A 453 -28.94 -9.20 44.65
N ASP A 454 -28.96 -10.42 44.09
CA ASP A 454 -28.09 -10.86 43.00
C ASP A 454 -28.56 -10.26 41.67
N LEU A 455 -29.88 -10.24 41.42
CA LEU A 455 -30.47 -9.59 40.25
C LEU A 455 -30.05 -8.13 40.14
N ARG A 456 -30.10 -7.38 41.25
CA ARG A 456 -29.70 -5.98 41.28
C ARG A 456 -28.22 -5.79 40.93
N ARG A 457 -27.35 -6.63 41.50
CA ARG A 457 -25.89 -6.56 41.27
C ARG A 457 -25.57 -6.86 39.81
N GLU A 458 -26.19 -7.89 39.25
CA GLU A 458 -25.97 -8.30 37.88
C GLU A 458 -26.55 -7.29 36.89
N ALA A 459 -27.76 -6.77 37.16
CA ALA A 459 -28.37 -5.70 36.37
C ALA A 459 -27.48 -4.44 36.33
N ALA A 460 -26.93 -4.02 37.48
CA ALA A 460 -26.00 -2.90 37.53
C ALA A 460 -24.71 -3.16 36.75
N ARG A 461 -24.19 -4.39 36.79
CA ARG A 461 -23.00 -4.82 36.03
C ARG A 461 -23.25 -4.76 34.52
N LEU A 462 -24.35 -5.34 34.04
CA LEU A 462 -24.73 -5.37 32.63
C LEU A 462 -25.01 -3.96 32.10
N GLN A 463 -25.77 -3.15 32.86
CA GLN A 463 -26.02 -1.74 32.51
C GLN A 463 -24.71 -0.95 32.37
N LYS A 464 -23.75 -1.14 33.28
CA LYS A 464 -22.45 -0.45 33.22
C LYS A 464 -21.64 -0.85 31.99
N ILE A 465 -21.70 -2.13 31.60
CA ILE A 465 -21.01 -2.63 30.40
C ILE A 465 -21.68 -2.09 29.13
N GLU A 466 -23.00 -2.17 29.04
CA GLU A 466 -23.77 -1.61 27.92
C GLU A 466 -23.48 -0.12 27.75
N ASN A 467 -23.50 0.66 28.83
CA ASN A 467 -23.15 2.09 28.78
C ASN A 467 -21.75 2.34 28.21
N LYS A 468 -20.75 1.54 28.61
CA LYS A 468 -19.39 1.65 28.07
C LYS A 468 -19.34 1.28 26.58
N PHE A 469 -20.16 0.36 26.12
CA PHE A 469 -20.24 0.03 24.69
C PHE A 469 -20.93 1.14 23.91
N LEU A 470 -22.07 1.66 24.39
CA LEU A 470 -22.77 2.81 23.80
C LEU A 470 -21.88 4.05 23.71
N TYR A 471 -21.03 4.31 24.70
CA TYR A 471 -20.04 5.38 24.64
C TYR A 471 -19.08 5.22 23.45
N LYS A 472 -18.63 4.00 23.16
CA LYS A 472 -17.74 3.70 22.01
C LYS A 472 -18.47 3.80 20.68
N LEU A 473 -19.75 3.43 20.64
CA LEU A 473 -20.60 3.52 19.45
C LEU A 473 -20.96 4.97 19.11
N ARG A 474 -21.24 5.81 20.10
CA ARG A 474 -21.53 7.23 19.93
C ARG A 474 -20.28 8.10 19.77
N ASN A 475 -19.10 7.50 19.80
CA ASN A 475 -17.84 8.24 19.70
C ASN A 475 -17.67 8.82 18.29
N PRO A 476 -17.17 10.06 18.13
CA PRO A 476 -16.94 10.67 16.81
C PRO A 476 -15.98 9.89 15.90
N TYR A 477 -15.11 9.04 16.47
CA TYR A 477 -14.21 8.20 15.71
C TYR A 477 -14.81 6.85 15.27
N ALA A 478 -16.08 6.58 15.62
CA ALA A 478 -16.79 5.40 15.13
C ALA A 478 -17.03 5.53 13.61
N LYS A 479 -16.77 4.44 12.89
CA LYS A 479 -16.95 4.34 11.43
C LYS A 479 -18.00 3.30 11.04
N ALA A 480 -18.40 2.45 11.98
CA ALA A 480 -19.46 1.48 11.80
C ALA A 480 -20.81 2.17 11.51
N ARG A 481 -21.70 1.49 10.79
CA ARG A 481 -23.09 1.91 10.64
C ARG A 481 -23.86 1.48 11.89
N ILE A 482 -24.32 2.43 12.68
CA ILE A 482 -24.83 2.18 14.03
C ILE A 482 -26.30 2.59 14.12
N ARG A 483 -27.14 1.73 14.69
CA ARG A 483 -28.53 2.00 15.08
C ARG A 483 -28.75 1.59 16.53
N ILE A 484 -29.32 2.50 17.31
CA ILE A 484 -29.55 2.29 18.74
C ILE A 484 -31.01 2.67 19.01
N TRP A 485 -31.76 1.73 19.54
CA TRP A 485 -33.12 1.93 20.03
C TRP A 485 -33.14 1.58 21.51
N THR A 486 -33.91 2.34 22.30
CA THR A 486 -34.29 1.86 23.63
C THR A 486 -35.27 0.71 23.50
N MET A 487 -35.31 -0.19 24.49
CA MET A 487 -36.25 -1.29 24.49
C MET A 487 -37.71 -0.79 24.43
N ALA A 488 -38.04 0.32 25.11
CA ALA A 488 -39.35 0.96 25.04
C ALA A 488 -39.70 1.41 23.62
N GLU A 489 -38.84 2.20 22.97
CA GLU A 489 -39.04 2.66 21.57
C GLU A 489 -39.17 1.48 20.60
N PHE A 490 -38.41 0.42 20.81
CA PHE A 490 -38.41 -0.74 19.91
C PHE A 490 -39.73 -1.52 19.98
N ILE A 491 -40.32 -1.66 21.18
CA ILE A 491 -41.55 -2.44 21.39
C ILE A 491 -42.79 -1.70 20.88
N GLU A 492 -42.78 -0.37 20.86
CA GLU A 492 -43.89 0.43 20.31
C GLU A 492 -44.13 0.16 18.81
N ASN A 493 -43.05 -0.01 18.04
CA ASN A 493 -43.13 -0.30 16.61
C ASN A 493 -42.01 -1.25 16.15
N PRO A 494 -42.05 -2.55 16.47
CA PRO A 494 -40.95 -3.47 16.21
C PRO A 494 -40.75 -3.76 14.71
N MET A 495 -41.79 -3.59 13.89
CA MET A 495 -41.74 -3.91 12.45
C MET A 495 -40.82 -2.99 11.66
N GLU A 496 -40.79 -1.69 11.99
CA GLU A 496 -39.99 -0.71 11.27
C GLU A 496 -38.47 -0.90 11.46
N PRO A 497 -37.95 -1.06 12.70
CA PRO A 497 -36.55 -1.43 12.93
C PRO A 497 -36.16 -2.76 12.27
N LEU A 498 -37.02 -3.79 12.36
CA LEU A 498 -36.75 -5.10 11.77
C LEU A 498 -36.68 -5.05 10.24
N GLN A 499 -37.60 -4.32 9.60
CA GLN A 499 -37.57 -4.13 8.14
C GLN A 499 -36.29 -3.42 7.73
N THR A 500 -35.92 -2.37 8.44
CA THR A 500 -34.71 -1.59 8.18
C THR A 500 -33.45 -2.47 8.27
N ILE A 501 -33.39 -3.37 9.25
CA ILE A 501 -32.27 -4.32 9.42
C ILE A 501 -32.18 -5.27 8.22
N ILE A 502 -33.30 -5.83 7.78
CA ILE A 502 -33.34 -6.78 6.66
C ILE A 502 -32.95 -6.11 5.34
N ASP A 503 -33.48 -4.91 5.09
CA ASP A 503 -33.18 -4.13 3.89
C ASP A 503 -31.68 -3.78 3.80
N GLU A 504 -31.00 -3.62 4.94
CA GLU A 504 -29.56 -3.33 5.00
C GLU A 504 -28.69 -4.60 4.87
N ILE A 505 -29.23 -5.78 5.16
CA ILE A 505 -28.49 -7.07 5.11
C ILE A 505 -28.65 -7.76 3.76
N GLY A 506 -29.85 -7.75 3.20
CA GLY A 506 -30.21 -8.53 2.03
C GLY A 506 -29.81 -7.89 0.69
N ASN A 507 -29.56 -8.74 -0.30
CA ASN A 507 -29.55 -8.39 -1.74
C ASN A 507 -30.92 -8.67 -2.40
N ALA A 508 -31.92 -9.09 -1.63
CA ALA A 508 -33.21 -9.55 -2.13
C ALA A 508 -34.15 -8.36 -2.44
N PRO A 509 -35.02 -8.46 -3.46
CA PRO A 509 -35.99 -7.40 -3.78
C PRO A 509 -36.86 -7.13 -2.55
N GLN A 510 -37.10 -5.85 -2.26
CA GLN A 510 -37.88 -5.31 -1.13
C GLN A 510 -39.17 -6.12 -0.85
N ARG A 511 -39.05 -7.23 -0.12
CA ARG A 511 -40.18 -7.97 0.41
C ARG A 511 -40.47 -7.35 1.76
N ARG A 512 -41.65 -6.75 1.89
CA ARG A 512 -42.16 -6.36 3.20
C ARG A 512 -42.20 -7.61 4.08
N LEU A 513 -41.69 -7.50 5.29
CA LEU A 513 -41.81 -8.51 6.33
C LEU A 513 -43.27 -8.90 6.50
N SER A 514 -43.58 -10.17 6.27
CA SER A 514 -44.91 -10.74 6.50
C SER A 514 -45.09 -11.24 7.94
N GLU A 515 -44.00 -11.57 8.63
CA GLU A 515 -44.03 -12.19 9.96
C GLU A 515 -42.86 -11.67 10.82
N ALA A 516 -43.19 -11.18 12.02
CA ALA A 516 -42.23 -10.75 13.04
C ALA A 516 -41.74 -11.96 13.86
N PRO A 517 -40.52 -11.92 14.42
CA PRO A 517 -40.08 -12.92 15.38
C PRO A 517 -40.92 -12.83 16.66
N ARG A 518 -41.12 -13.96 17.34
CA ARG A 518 -41.93 -14.02 18.55
C ARG A 518 -41.23 -13.30 19.69
N MET A 519 -41.84 -12.25 20.21
CA MET A 519 -41.31 -11.50 21.35
C MET A 519 -41.51 -12.29 22.65
N ALA A 520 -40.55 -12.18 23.57
CA ALA A 520 -40.67 -12.68 24.93
C ALA A 520 -41.91 -12.10 25.63
N ASP A 521 -42.53 -12.87 26.52
CA ASP A 521 -43.59 -12.35 27.39
C ASP A 521 -43.01 -11.32 28.38
N LEU A 522 -43.51 -10.09 28.29
CA LEU A 522 -43.10 -8.94 29.10
C LEU A 522 -44.15 -8.54 30.14
N LYS A 523 -45.20 -9.35 30.34
CA LYS A 523 -46.23 -9.05 31.34
C LYS A 523 -45.61 -8.90 32.74
N GLY A 524 -45.86 -7.78 33.41
CA GLY A 524 -45.24 -7.46 34.71
C GLY A 524 -43.78 -6.99 34.67
N PHE A 525 -43.18 -6.81 33.48
CA PHE A 525 -41.81 -6.32 33.34
C PHE A 525 -41.63 -4.89 33.90
N GLY A 526 -42.62 -4.01 33.72
CA GLY A 526 -42.60 -2.65 34.28
C GLY A 526 -42.50 -2.65 35.82
N GLN A 527 -43.24 -3.54 36.49
CA GLN A 527 -43.16 -3.72 37.94
C GLN A 527 -41.79 -4.22 38.38
N PHE A 528 -41.17 -5.13 37.61
CA PHE A 528 -39.82 -5.60 37.87
C PHE A 528 -38.80 -4.45 37.81
N LEU A 529 -38.89 -3.57 36.81
CA LEU A 529 -38.01 -2.39 36.71
C LEU A 529 -38.24 -1.41 37.88
N GLN A 530 -39.50 -1.21 38.29
CA GLN A 530 -39.81 -0.39 39.45
C GLN A 530 -39.24 -0.98 40.74
N ASN A 531 -39.27 -2.31 40.90
CA ASN A 531 -38.67 -2.97 42.06
C ASN A 531 -37.13 -2.79 42.09
N LEU A 532 -36.47 -2.82 40.93
CA LEU A 532 -35.04 -2.48 40.85
C LEU A 532 -34.76 -1.02 41.27
N LYS A 533 -35.60 -0.07 40.82
CA LYS A 533 -35.57 1.34 41.26
C LYS A 533 -35.67 1.50 42.76
N ASN A 534 -36.66 0.85 43.37
CA ASN A 534 -36.90 0.92 44.81
C ASN A 534 -35.73 0.37 45.65
N GLN A 535 -34.88 -0.49 45.07
CA GLN A 535 -33.71 -1.08 45.71
C GLN A 535 -32.39 -0.32 45.43
N GLY A 536 -32.50 0.91 44.91
CA GLY A 536 -31.37 1.81 44.69
C GLY A 536 -30.58 1.53 43.40
N MET A 537 -31.16 0.81 42.43
CA MET A 537 -30.59 0.67 41.08
C MET A 537 -31.46 1.47 40.10
N HIS A 538 -30.86 2.32 39.25
CA HIS A 538 -31.62 3.12 38.29
C HIS A 538 -31.50 2.53 36.87
N PRO A 539 -32.44 1.67 36.41
CA PRO A 539 -32.47 1.17 35.04
C PRO A 539 -32.93 2.29 34.11
N HIS A 540 -32.01 2.89 33.35
CA HIS A 540 -32.29 4.05 32.48
C HIS A 540 -32.07 3.77 31.00
N LEU A 541 -31.40 2.67 30.65
CA LEU A 541 -31.08 2.37 29.25
C LEU A 541 -32.27 1.77 28.48
N MET A 542 -33.31 1.34 29.18
CA MET A 542 -34.44 0.62 28.58
C MET A 542 -35.51 1.57 28.04
N GLY A 543 -35.44 2.87 28.36
CA GLY A 543 -36.51 3.83 28.14
C GLY A 543 -37.58 3.78 29.24
N ASP A 544 -38.67 4.51 29.04
CA ASP A 544 -39.78 4.57 29.99
C ASP A 544 -40.76 3.42 29.75
N PHE A 545 -40.90 2.55 30.76
CA PHE A 545 -41.87 1.46 30.77
C PHE A 545 -43.03 1.77 31.73
N PRO A 546 -44.30 1.59 31.31
CA PRO A 546 -45.43 1.75 32.21
C PRO A 546 -45.42 0.69 33.32
N ILE A 547 -45.71 1.11 34.56
CA ILE A 547 -45.72 0.24 35.75
C ILE A 547 -46.96 -0.66 35.79
N HIS A 548 -48.04 -0.25 35.12
CA HIS A 548 -49.31 -0.98 35.06
C HIS A 548 -49.57 -1.47 33.64
N ASP A 549 -49.73 -2.79 33.48
CA ASP A 549 -50.35 -3.36 32.28
C ASP A 549 -51.83 -2.93 32.25
N GLY A 550 -52.16 -1.93 31.45
CA GLY A 550 -53.54 -1.54 31.08
C GLY A 550 -53.72 -1.65 29.56
N PRO A 551 -54.84 -2.21 29.05
CA PRO A 551 -54.84 -3.03 27.85
C PRO A 551 -54.98 -2.24 26.55
N THR A 552 -54.31 -2.70 25.48
CA THR A 552 -54.86 -2.64 24.10
C THR A 552 -54.52 -3.92 23.32
N VAL A 553 -54.85 -5.08 23.88
CA VAL A 553 -55.41 -6.13 23.01
C VAL A 553 -56.88 -5.80 22.90
N GLN A 554 -57.32 -5.31 21.74
CA GLN A 554 -58.75 -5.30 21.44
C GLN A 554 -59.23 -6.75 21.57
N PRO A 555 -60.24 -7.05 22.40
CA PRO A 555 -60.82 -8.38 22.41
C PRO A 555 -61.38 -8.66 21.01
N ASP A 556 -61.05 -9.82 20.46
CA ASP A 556 -61.64 -10.32 19.22
C ASP A 556 -63.16 -10.15 19.31
N LYS A 557 -63.72 -9.36 18.38
CA LYS A 557 -65.18 -9.21 18.29
C LYS A 557 -65.77 -10.61 18.12
N PRO A 558 -66.74 -11.05 18.95
CA PRO A 558 -67.40 -12.32 18.73
C PRO A 558 -68.03 -12.32 17.34
N ARG A 559 -67.68 -13.31 16.51
CA ARG A 559 -68.24 -13.51 15.18
C ARG A 559 -69.77 -13.56 15.28
N LYS A 560 -70.45 -12.62 14.62
CA LYS A 560 -71.91 -12.69 14.44
C LYS A 560 -72.25 -13.96 13.65
N PRO A 561 -73.26 -14.75 14.06
CA PRO A 561 -73.71 -15.88 13.29
C PRO A 561 -74.34 -15.40 11.98
N TYR A 562 -73.94 -16.02 10.87
CA TYR A 562 -74.54 -15.82 9.56
C TYR A 562 -75.99 -16.32 9.58
N LEU A 563 -76.96 -15.41 9.41
CA LEU A 563 -78.32 -15.76 9.02
C LEU A 563 -78.35 -15.79 7.49
N VAL A 564 -78.54 -16.99 6.93
CA VAL A 564 -78.82 -17.21 5.51
C VAL A 564 -80.27 -16.77 5.26
N LYS A 565 -80.47 -15.89 4.28
CA LYS A 565 -81.73 -15.71 3.57
C LYS A 565 -81.44 -15.70 2.08
#